data_AF-A0A936PGK2-F1
#
_entry.id   AF-A0A936PGK2-F1
#
_cell.length_a   1.000
_cell.length_b   1.000
_cell.length_c   1.000
_cell.angle_alpha   90.00
_cell.angle_beta   90.00
_cell.angle_gamma   90.00
#
_symmetry.space_group_name_H-M   'P 1'
#
loop_
_entity.id
_entity.type
_entity.pdbx_description
1 polymer ?
#
loop_
_entity_poly.entity_id
_entity_poly.type
_entity_poly.pdbx_seq_one_letter_code
_entity_poly.pdbx_strand_id
1 'polypeptide(L)'
;MKRLTILLISLLFIISAAKAQPPGVDPFYDAVPYSVKKFNKTFLTNQDAGVVRSFFEHQVNNMPIRVIQIDQGHHHGYRFYYPNAANNPDGPEAWIQVFTVDVGKSIELFEKSNPALLEAPFLGLKAAAQKFGYPDEDVATLYNQYKQIATRYYQEVTDVNGNKVNEMTVLFQKYYSRLKQQPDQMLASGYQGPVMLPENAREYSWNLWLLCFEEIEQTGYRTIIEYSGIPETDR
;
A
#
# COMPACT_ATOMS: atom_id res chain seq x y z
N MET A 1 -24.69 44.87 14.29
CA MET A 1 -23.68 44.26 15.19
C MET A 1 -24.38 43.30 16.15
N LYS A 2 -24.03 42.00 16.08
CA LYS A 2 -24.17 40.91 17.08
C LYS A 2 -24.18 39.59 16.30
N ARG A 3 -22.98 39.11 15.96
CA ARG A 3 -22.26 37.98 16.57
C ARG A 3 -22.78 36.64 16.08
N LEU A 4 -22.07 36.20 15.03
CA LEU A 4 -21.92 34.85 14.51
C LEU A 4 -21.60 33.88 15.66
N THR A 5 -22.39 32.82 15.80
CA THR A 5 -21.97 31.60 16.51
C THR A 5 -22.35 30.42 15.63
N ILE A 6 -21.42 30.07 14.75
CA ILE A 6 -21.40 28.80 14.03
C ILE A 6 -20.89 27.79 15.05
N LEU A 7 -21.79 26.96 15.59
CA LEU A 7 -21.39 25.76 16.30
C LEU A 7 -21.37 24.63 15.25
N LEU A 8 -20.22 24.49 14.61
CA LEU A 8 -19.89 23.36 13.76
C LEU A 8 -19.71 22.16 14.70
N ILE A 9 -20.76 21.37 14.89
CA ILE A 9 -20.65 20.06 15.53
C ILE A 9 -19.93 19.19 14.49
N SER A 10 -18.62 19.10 14.65
CA SER A 10 -17.75 18.17 13.94
C SER A 10 -18.27 16.77 14.20
N LEU A 11 -19.01 16.27 13.23
CA LEU A 11 -19.44 14.89 13.13
C LEU A 11 -18.17 14.04 13.04
N LEU A 12 -17.72 13.52 14.19
CA LEU A 12 -16.79 12.42 14.28
C LEU A 12 -17.48 11.23 13.61
N PHE A 13 -17.31 11.10 12.30
CA PHE A 13 -17.35 9.79 11.66
C PHE A 13 -16.17 9.01 12.21
N ILE A 14 -16.36 8.40 13.39
CA ILE A 14 -15.64 7.19 13.72
C ILE A 14 -16.08 6.22 12.63
N ILE A 15 -15.22 6.02 11.63
CA ILE A 15 -15.39 4.97 10.65
C ILE A 15 -15.22 3.67 11.43
N SER A 16 -16.30 3.20 12.05
CA SER A 16 -16.38 1.86 12.61
C SER A 16 -16.32 0.91 11.43
N ALA A 17 -15.11 0.42 11.12
CA ALA A 17 -14.90 -0.68 10.21
C ALA A 17 -15.79 -1.85 10.66
N ALA A 18 -16.68 -2.35 9.79
CA ALA A 18 -17.53 -3.46 10.15
C ALA A 18 -16.66 -4.73 10.23
N LYS A 19 -16.69 -5.34 11.41
CA LYS A 19 -15.70 -6.31 11.90
C LYS A 19 -15.90 -7.68 11.27
N ALA A 20 -14.95 -8.13 10.44
CA ALA A 20 -14.83 -9.52 10.02
C ALA A 20 -13.78 -10.29 10.84
N GLN A 21 -13.71 -10.01 12.15
CA GLN A 21 -12.75 -10.59 13.09
C GLN A 21 -13.43 -11.64 13.99
N PRO A 22 -12.69 -12.61 14.57
CA PRO A 22 -13.23 -13.49 15.60
C PRO A 22 -13.88 -12.67 16.75
N PRO A 23 -15.07 -13.05 17.25
CA PRO A 23 -15.71 -12.37 18.37
C PRO A 23 -14.79 -12.22 19.58
N GLY A 24 -14.82 -11.04 20.22
CA GLY A 24 -13.99 -10.74 21.38
C GLY A 24 -12.55 -10.30 21.07
N VAL A 25 -11.97 -10.71 19.95
CA VAL A 25 -10.58 -10.33 19.60
C VAL A 25 -10.53 -8.85 19.22
N ASP A 26 -9.63 -8.10 19.85
CA ASP A 26 -9.41 -6.70 19.51
C ASP A 26 -8.58 -6.57 18.22
N PRO A 27 -8.90 -5.61 17.33
CA PRO A 27 -8.11 -5.37 16.13
C PRO A 27 -6.72 -4.86 16.51
N PHE A 28 -5.73 -5.14 15.67
CA PHE A 28 -4.40 -4.56 15.83
C PHE A 28 -4.47 -3.03 15.70
N TYR A 29 -3.85 -2.32 16.64
CA TYR A 29 -4.19 -0.92 16.95
C TYR A 29 -3.87 0.09 15.83
N ASP A 30 -2.86 -0.17 15.00
CA ASP A 30 -2.47 0.69 13.87
C ASP A 30 -2.89 0.13 12.51
N ALA A 31 -3.69 -0.95 12.51
CA ALA A 31 -4.10 -1.61 11.29
C ALA A 31 -5.11 -0.77 10.51
N VAL A 32 -4.87 -0.64 9.22
CA VAL A 32 -5.76 0.07 8.29
C VAL A 32 -6.45 -0.93 7.37
N PRO A 33 -7.69 -0.68 6.93
CA PRO A 33 -8.38 -1.59 6.01
C PRO A 33 -7.69 -1.64 4.64
N TYR A 34 -7.49 -2.84 4.07
CA TYR A 34 -7.00 -3.00 2.70
C TYR A 34 -7.93 -2.36 1.65
N SER A 35 -9.23 -2.27 1.87
CA SER A 35 -10.19 -1.65 0.96
C SER A 35 -11.27 -0.90 1.73
N VAL A 36 -11.93 0.07 1.08
CA VAL A 36 -13.04 0.85 1.65
C VAL A 36 -14.35 0.06 1.81
N LYS A 37 -14.35 -1.26 1.60
CA LYS A 37 -15.55 -2.09 1.78
C LYS A 37 -16.01 -2.06 3.23
N LYS A 38 -17.34 -1.99 3.43
CA LYS A 38 -17.97 -2.00 4.76
C LYS A 38 -17.48 -3.17 5.62
N PHE A 39 -17.40 -4.37 5.04
CA PHE A 39 -16.92 -5.59 5.68
C PHE A 39 -15.55 -5.96 5.14
N ASN A 40 -14.49 -5.51 5.81
CA ASN A 40 -13.14 -5.84 5.41
C ASN A 40 -12.58 -7.00 6.25
N LYS A 41 -12.01 -7.98 5.56
CA LYS A 41 -11.33 -9.14 6.16
C LYS A 41 -9.82 -9.02 6.11
N THR A 42 -9.31 -7.94 5.52
CA THR A 42 -7.90 -7.77 5.21
C THR A 42 -7.48 -6.38 5.63
N PHE A 43 -6.42 -6.31 6.42
CA PHE A 43 -5.89 -5.08 6.99
C PHE A 43 -4.39 -5.01 6.77
N LEU A 44 -3.84 -3.82 6.77
CA LEU A 44 -2.44 -3.55 6.52
C LEU A 44 -1.82 -2.84 7.73
N THR A 45 -0.55 -3.11 8.00
CA THR A 45 0.24 -2.40 9.03
C THR A 45 1.70 -2.30 8.60
N ASN A 46 2.40 -1.32 9.17
CA ASN A 46 3.85 -1.15 9.02
C ASN A 46 4.66 -1.92 10.08
N GLN A 47 4.00 -2.57 11.04
CA GLN A 47 4.68 -3.42 12.02
C GLN A 47 5.02 -4.78 11.43
N ASP A 48 6.16 -5.35 11.83
CA ASP A 48 6.53 -6.71 11.44
C ASP A 48 5.62 -7.76 12.11
N ALA A 49 5.47 -8.92 11.48
CA ALA A 49 4.60 -10.00 11.93
C ALA A 49 4.90 -10.46 13.37
N GLY A 50 6.15 -10.30 13.85
CA GLY A 50 6.52 -10.59 15.24
C GLY A 50 5.87 -9.65 16.26
N VAL A 51 5.76 -8.35 15.94
CA VAL A 51 5.09 -7.36 16.80
C VAL A 51 3.58 -7.64 16.82
N VAL A 52 3.01 -7.88 15.65
CA VAL A 52 1.58 -8.23 15.51
C VAL A 52 1.26 -9.52 16.25
N ARG A 53 2.16 -10.52 16.17
CA ARG A 53 2.06 -11.76 16.95
C ARG A 53 2.03 -11.49 18.45
N SER A 54 2.97 -10.69 18.94
CA SER A 54 3.03 -10.36 20.37
C SER A 54 1.72 -9.75 20.84
N PHE A 55 1.12 -8.85 20.06
CA PHE A 55 -0.19 -8.28 20.40
C PHE A 55 -1.29 -9.34 20.55
N PHE A 56 -1.44 -10.25 19.59
CA PHE A 56 -2.50 -11.26 19.64
C PHE A 56 -2.28 -12.32 20.73
N GLU A 57 -1.02 -12.69 21.02
CA GLU A 57 -0.70 -13.65 22.08
C GLU A 57 -0.96 -13.10 23.49
N HIS A 58 -0.94 -11.77 23.68
CA HIS A 58 -1.09 -11.13 25.00
C HIS A 58 -2.46 -10.50 25.24
N GLN A 59 -3.48 -10.83 24.44
CA GLN A 59 -4.84 -10.38 24.71
C GLN A 59 -5.44 -11.13 25.91
N VAL A 60 -5.58 -10.44 27.04
CA VAL A 60 -6.00 -11.02 28.34
C VAL A 60 -7.30 -11.82 28.27
N ASN A 61 -8.26 -11.39 27.45
CA ASN A 61 -9.59 -12.01 27.39
C ASN A 61 -9.78 -12.96 26.21
N ASN A 62 -8.85 -12.98 25.24
CA ASN A 62 -9.03 -13.68 23.96
C ASN A 62 -7.70 -14.19 23.42
N MET A 63 -7.07 -15.12 24.16
CA MET A 63 -5.84 -15.76 23.71
C MET A 63 -6.12 -16.80 22.61
N PRO A 64 -5.24 -16.91 21.60
CA PRO A 64 -5.33 -17.96 20.59
C PRO A 64 -5.12 -19.34 21.23
N ILE A 65 -5.89 -20.34 20.79
CA ILE A 65 -5.70 -21.74 21.21
C ILE A 65 -4.48 -22.38 20.57
N ARG A 66 -4.08 -21.87 19.41
CA ARG A 66 -2.94 -22.37 18.65
C ARG A 66 -2.38 -21.25 17.78
N VAL A 67 -1.05 -21.20 17.71
CA VAL A 67 -0.31 -20.30 16.83
C VAL A 67 0.65 -21.15 16.01
N ILE A 68 0.61 -21.00 14.68
CA ILE A 68 1.54 -21.66 13.77
C ILE A 68 2.35 -20.60 13.04
N GLN A 69 3.65 -20.85 12.90
CA GLN A 69 4.48 -20.08 11.98
C GLN A 69 4.20 -20.55 10.55
N ILE A 70 4.10 -19.60 9.62
CA ILE A 70 3.87 -19.88 8.21
C ILE A 70 4.92 -19.14 7.39
N ASP A 71 5.65 -19.90 6.58
CA ASP A 71 6.56 -19.39 5.57
C ASP A 71 6.00 -19.78 4.19
N GLN A 72 5.57 -18.80 3.41
CA GLN A 72 4.91 -19.01 2.11
C GLN A 72 5.55 -18.14 1.03
N GLY A 73 6.42 -18.75 0.24
CA GLY A 73 7.11 -18.08 -0.87
C GLY A 73 7.96 -16.91 -0.37
N HIS A 74 7.53 -15.69 -0.69
CA HIS A 74 8.17 -14.44 -0.29
C HIS A 74 7.50 -13.75 0.90
N HIS A 75 6.69 -14.50 1.66
CA HIS A 75 6.06 -14.03 2.89
C HIS A 75 6.44 -14.94 4.06
N HIS A 76 6.55 -14.34 5.24
CA HIS A 76 6.71 -15.04 6.50
C HIS A 76 5.76 -14.46 7.54
N GLY A 77 5.33 -15.26 8.50
CA GLY A 77 4.47 -14.79 9.57
C GLY A 77 3.78 -15.90 10.33
N TYR A 78 2.54 -15.66 10.73
CA TYR A 78 1.84 -16.48 11.71
C TYR A 78 0.37 -16.64 11.40
N ARG A 79 -0.21 -17.78 11.78
CA ARG A 79 -1.65 -17.97 11.84
C ARG A 79 -2.08 -18.36 13.25
N PHE A 80 -3.03 -17.59 13.76
CA PHE A 80 -3.66 -17.71 15.06
C PHE A 80 -4.99 -18.41 14.86
N TYR A 81 -5.26 -19.40 15.68
CA TYR A 81 -6.54 -20.09 15.73
C TYR A 81 -7.24 -19.75 17.03
N TYR A 82 -8.53 -19.50 16.94
CA TYR A 82 -9.39 -19.15 18.05
C TYR A 82 -10.52 -20.17 18.17
N PRO A 83 -11.07 -20.37 19.38
CA PRO A 83 -12.27 -21.17 19.56
C PRO A 83 -13.39 -20.67 18.64
N ASN A 84 -14.20 -21.59 18.14
CA ASN A 84 -15.40 -21.21 17.40
C ASN A 84 -16.36 -20.45 18.33
N ALA A 85 -16.75 -19.24 17.95
CA ALA A 85 -17.66 -18.41 18.74
C ALA A 85 -19.10 -18.96 18.84
N ALA A 86 -19.46 -19.98 18.05
CA ALA A 86 -20.83 -20.45 17.89
C ALA A 86 -21.19 -21.74 18.66
N ASN A 87 -20.43 -22.18 19.67
CA ASN A 87 -20.70 -23.44 20.42
C ASN A 87 -20.83 -24.70 19.54
N ASN A 88 -20.34 -24.66 18.29
CA ASN A 88 -20.31 -25.83 17.42
C ASN A 88 -18.91 -26.46 17.48
N PRO A 89 -18.73 -27.57 18.24
CA PRO A 89 -17.45 -28.25 18.36
C PRO A 89 -16.95 -28.84 17.03
N ASP A 90 -17.83 -29.00 16.03
CA ASP A 90 -17.51 -29.55 14.71
C ASP A 90 -17.34 -28.45 13.62
N GLY A 91 -17.44 -27.16 13.99
CA GLY A 91 -17.28 -26.04 13.06
C GLY A 91 -15.81 -25.66 12.79
N PRO A 92 -15.49 -25.04 11.63
CA PRO A 92 -14.12 -24.62 11.34
C PRO A 92 -13.64 -23.57 12.35
N GLU A 93 -12.40 -23.74 12.84
CA GLU A 93 -11.77 -22.78 13.74
C GLU A 93 -11.68 -21.38 13.09
N ALA A 94 -12.01 -20.34 13.85
CA ALA A 94 -11.79 -18.97 13.40
C ALA A 94 -10.29 -18.69 13.40
N TRP A 95 -9.79 -18.00 12.37
CA TRP A 95 -8.36 -17.71 12.27
C TRP A 95 -8.06 -16.26 11.90
N ILE A 96 -6.90 -15.81 12.39
CA ILE A 96 -6.22 -14.60 11.96
C ILE A 96 -4.88 -15.02 11.36
N GLN A 97 -4.54 -14.50 10.20
CA GLN A 97 -3.28 -14.74 9.53
C GLN A 97 -2.54 -13.43 9.35
N VAL A 98 -1.25 -13.44 9.61
CA VAL A 98 -0.38 -12.27 9.53
C VAL A 98 0.81 -12.65 8.65
N PHE A 99 1.09 -11.82 7.65
CA PHE A 99 2.26 -12.00 6.78
C PHE A 99 3.02 -10.70 6.61
N THR A 100 4.32 -10.76 6.82
CA THR A 100 5.27 -9.73 6.43
C THR A 100 5.99 -10.17 5.17
N VAL A 101 6.20 -9.21 4.26
CA VAL A 101 6.99 -9.45 3.05
C VAL A 101 8.46 -9.67 3.40
N ASP A 102 9.06 -10.70 2.80
CA ASP A 102 10.51 -10.87 2.72
C ASP A 102 10.99 -10.16 1.45
N VAL A 103 11.51 -8.94 1.61
CA VAL A 103 11.83 -8.08 0.48
C VAL A 103 12.87 -8.72 -0.45
N GLY A 104 13.87 -9.42 0.10
CA GLY A 104 14.90 -10.08 -0.70
C GLY A 104 14.29 -11.17 -1.59
N LYS A 105 13.47 -12.06 -1.01
CA LYS A 105 12.79 -13.12 -1.76
C LYS A 105 11.75 -12.56 -2.74
N SER A 106 11.06 -11.48 -2.39
CA SER A 106 10.11 -10.82 -3.29
C SER A 106 10.81 -10.24 -4.52
N ILE A 107 11.94 -9.54 -4.32
CA ILE A 107 12.73 -8.98 -5.43
C ILE A 107 13.26 -10.11 -6.31
N GLU A 108 13.85 -11.15 -5.73
CA GLU A 108 14.35 -12.31 -6.48
C GLU A 108 13.23 -12.96 -7.32
N LEU A 109 12.04 -13.12 -6.74
CA LEU A 109 10.88 -13.65 -7.44
C LEU A 109 10.46 -12.75 -8.60
N PHE A 110 10.38 -11.44 -8.40
CA PHE A 110 10.00 -10.50 -9.46
C PHE A 110 11.03 -10.49 -10.58
N GLU A 111 12.33 -10.46 -10.27
CA GLU A 111 13.42 -10.51 -11.26
C GLU A 111 13.38 -11.80 -12.08
N LYS A 112 13.06 -12.94 -11.45
CA LYS A 112 13.00 -14.25 -12.11
C LYS A 112 11.72 -14.47 -12.92
N SER A 113 10.57 -14.09 -12.38
CA SER A 113 9.27 -14.46 -12.93
C SER A 113 8.62 -13.37 -13.77
N ASN A 114 8.87 -12.09 -13.47
CA ASN A 114 8.28 -10.99 -14.20
C ASN A 114 9.08 -9.68 -14.06
N PRO A 115 10.30 -9.61 -14.62
CA PRO A 115 11.18 -8.44 -14.48
C PRO A 115 10.55 -7.17 -15.07
N ALA A 116 9.64 -7.31 -16.04
CA ALA A 116 8.91 -6.19 -16.63
C ALA A 116 8.07 -5.41 -15.60
N LEU A 117 7.59 -6.04 -14.52
CA LEU A 117 6.89 -5.32 -13.43
C LEU A 117 7.82 -4.38 -12.66
N LEU A 118 9.11 -4.72 -12.58
CA LEU A 118 10.11 -3.85 -11.96
C LEU A 118 10.63 -2.80 -12.95
N GLU A 119 10.71 -3.12 -14.24
CA GLU A 119 11.29 -2.21 -15.22
C GLU A 119 10.31 -1.18 -15.77
N ALA A 120 9.05 -1.55 -16.01
CA ALA A 120 8.12 -0.72 -16.78
C ALA A 120 7.85 0.68 -16.16
N PRO A 121 7.61 0.80 -14.84
CA PRO A 121 7.45 2.12 -14.22
C PRO A 121 8.74 2.96 -14.21
N PHE A 122 9.89 2.31 -14.42
CA PHE A 122 11.20 2.93 -14.37
C PHE A 122 11.72 3.40 -15.75
N LEU A 123 11.13 2.94 -16.85
CA LEU A 123 11.54 3.33 -18.21
C LEU A 123 11.48 4.84 -18.45
N GLY A 124 10.47 5.52 -17.90
CA GLY A 124 10.32 6.97 -18.01
C GLY A 124 11.43 7.74 -17.28
N LEU A 125 11.82 7.27 -16.08
CA LEU A 125 12.93 7.83 -15.33
C LEU A 125 14.27 7.59 -16.03
N LYS A 126 14.51 6.38 -16.55
CA LYS A 126 15.73 6.07 -17.31
C LYS A 126 15.87 6.94 -18.55
N ALA A 127 14.78 7.16 -19.30
CA ALA A 127 14.79 8.05 -20.46
C ALA A 127 15.07 9.51 -20.07
N ALA A 128 14.47 9.99 -18.96
CA ALA A 128 14.76 11.32 -18.44
C ALA A 128 16.22 11.45 -17.99
N ALA A 129 16.75 10.44 -17.30
CA ALA A 129 18.13 10.41 -16.84
C ALA A 129 19.13 10.55 -17.98
N GLN A 130 18.94 9.77 -19.05
CA GLN A 130 19.75 9.83 -20.27
C GLN A 130 19.64 11.19 -20.97
N LYS A 131 18.42 11.71 -21.11
CA LYS A 131 18.16 13.01 -21.76
C LYS A 131 18.83 14.18 -21.04
N PHE A 132 18.91 14.12 -19.72
CA PHE A 132 19.42 15.21 -18.88
C PHE A 132 20.84 14.98 -18.34
N GLY A 133 21.48 13.86 -18.68
CA GLY A 133 22.86 13.55 -18.28
C GLY A 133 23.01 13.29 -16.78
N TYR A 134 22.07 12.57 -16.17
CA TYR A 134 22.24 12.09 -14.80
C TYR A 134 23.19 10.88 -14.76
N PRO A 135 24.03 10.74 -13.70
CA PRO A 135 24.89 9.59 -13.53
C PRO A 135 24.11 8.27 -13.47
N ASP A 136 24.65 7.21 -14.08
CA ASP A 136 24.05 5.88 -14.03
C ASP A 136 23.96 5.34 -12.59
N GLU A 137 24.85 5.78 -11.69
CA GLU A 137 24.84 5.41 -10.27
C GLU A 137 23.60 5.94 -9.52
N ASP A 138 23.19 7.18 -9.79
CA ASP A 138 21.99 7.78 -9.20
C ASP A 138 20.74 7.04 -9.67
N VAL A 139 20.71 6.69 -10.96
CA VAL A 139 19.64 5.91 -11.58
C VAL A 139 19.58 4.51 -10.96
N ALA A 140 20.72 3.84 -10.80
CA ALA A 140 20.78 2.52 -10.17
C ALA A 140 20.31 2.56 -8.70
N THR A 141 20.66 3.61 -7.97
CA THR A 141 20.22 3.83 -6.58
C THR A 141 18.69 3.95 -6.50
N LEU A 142 18.10 4.81 -7.34
CA LEU A 142 16.64 4.96 -7.39
C LEU A 142 15.94 3.68 -7.86
N TYR A 143 16.53 2.95 -8.79
CA TYR A 143 15.99 1.67 -9.23
C TYR A 143 15.93 0.67 -8.08
N ASN A 144 17.02 0.56 -7.30
CA ASN A 144 17.05 -0.30 -6.13
C ASN A 144 16.04 0.12 -5.05
N GLN A 145 15.87 1.42 -4.81
CA GLN A 145 14.82 1.92 -3.92
C GLN A 145 13.43 1.54 -4.44
N TYR A 146 13.16 1.73 -5.73
CA TYR A 146 11.90 1.33 -6.34
C TYR A 146 11.63 -0.19 -6.21
N LYS A 147 12.64 -1.05 -6.39
CA LYS A 147 12.48 -2.50 -6.19
C LYS A 147 11.98 -2.82 -4.79
N GLN A 148 12.47 -2.12 -3.75
CA GLN A 148 12.02 -2.28 -2.36
C GLN A 148 10.59 -1.76 -2.16
N ILE A 149 10.23 -0.66 -2.81
CA ILE A 149 8.89 -0.06 -2.75
C ILE A 149 7.85 -0.98 -3.42
N ALA A 150 8.21 -1.60 -4.54
CA ALA A 150 7.34 -2.48 -5.30
C ALA A 150 6.93 -3.76 -4.55
N THR A 151 7.65 -4.15 -3.50
CA THR A 151 7.29 -5.32 -2.68
C THR A 151 6.28 -5.00 -1.58
N ARG A 152 5.93 -3.72 -1.35
CA ARG A 152 5.01 -3.34 -0.28
C ARG A 152 3.55 -3.59 -0.65
N TYR A 153 2.69 -3.70 0.36
CA TYR A 153 1.24 -3.71 0.21
C TYR A 153 0.69 -2.28 0.14
N TYR A 154 -0.42 -2.09 -0.57
CA TYR A 154 -1.08 -0.80 -0.74
C TYR A 154 -2.58 -0.99 -0.63
N GLN A 155 -3.33 0.01 -0.18
CA GLN A 155 -4.78 -0.12 -0.13
C GLN A 155 -5.38 -0.18 -1.55
N GLU A 156 -6.46 -0.93 -1.70
CA GLU A 156 -7.38 -0.87 -2.83
C GLU A 156 -8.23 0.40 -2.71
N VAL A 157 -8.09 1.27 -3.70
CA VAL A 157 -8.83 2.51 -3.86
C VAL A 157 -9.56 2.51 -5.21
N THR A 158 -10.51 3.43 -5.34
CA THR A 158 -11.23 3.65 -6.59
C THR A 158 -10.53 4.78 -7.35
N ASP A 159 -10.11 4.52 -8.60
CA ASP A 159 -9.54 5.55 -9.47
C ASP A 159 -10.62 6.56 -9.94
N VAL A 160 -10.19 7.58 -10.67
CA VAL A 160 -11.08 8.61 -11.25
C VAL A 160 -12.11 8.07 -12.24
N ASN A 161 -11.91 6.85 -12.76
CA ASN A 161 -12.79 6.19 -13.71
C ASN A 161 -13.72 5.16 -13.03
N GLY A 162 -13.65 5.01 -11.70
CA GLY A 162 -14.44 4.02 -10.96
C GLY A 162 -13.81 2.62 -10.90
N ASN A 163 -12.59 2.42 -11.41
CA ASN A 163 -11.89 1.14 -11.36
C ASN A 163 -11.21 0.94 -10.01
N LYS A 164 -11.14 -0.32 -9.59
CA LYS A 164 -10.38 -0.72 -8.40
C LYS A 164 -8.91 -0.87 -8.75
N VAL A 165 -8.08 -0.07 -8.11
CA VAL A 165 -6.64 -0.06 -8.28
C VAL A 165 -5.97 0.04 -6.91
N ASN A 166 -4.68 -0.24 -6.83
CA ASN A 166 -3.94 0.02 -5.60
C ASN A 166 -3.46 1.48 -5.52
N GLU A 167 -3.21 2.00 -4.32
CA GLU A 167 -2.73 3.38 -4.10
C GLU A 167 -1.45 3.69 -4.88
N MET A 168 -0.52 2.75 -4.97
CA MET A 168 0.71 2.90 -5.77
C MET A 168 0.40 3.25 -7.23
N THR A 169 -0.60 2.60 -7.84
CA THR A 169 -1.01 2.87 -9.22
C THR A 169 -1.56 4.28 -9.37
N VAL A 170 -2.38 4.74 -8.42
CA VAL A 170 -2.92 6.11 -8.42
C VAL A 170 -1.80 7.15 -8.29
N LEU A 171 -0.84 6.90 -7.39
CA LEU A 171 0.32 7.79 -7.23
C LEU A 171 1.15 7.83 -8.51
N PHE A 172 1.45 6.69 -9.12
CA PHE A 172 2.13 6.67 -10.41
C PHE A 172 1.38 7.46 -11.48
N GLN A 173 0.05 7.28 -11.61
CA GLN A 173 -0.76 8.01 -12.57
C GLN A 173 -0.77 9.53 -12.30
N LYS A 174 -0.86 9.95 -11.03
CA LYS A 174 -0.78 11.35 -10.59
C LYS A 174 0.53 12.00 -11.06
N TYR A 175 1.66 11.36 -10.80
CA TYR A 175 2.98 11.90 -11.17
C TYR A 175 3.26 11.80 -12.67
N TYR A 176 2.87 10.72 -13.32
CA TYR A 176 2.95 10.61 -14.79
C TYR A 176 2.14 11.71 -15.48
N SER A 177 0.95 12.02 -14.97
CA SER A 177 0.12 13.10 -15.52
C SER A 177 0.78 14.47 -15.35
N ARG A 178 1.42 14.73 -14.19
CA ARG A 178 2.20 15.97 -13.96
C ARG A 178 3.41 16.06 -14.88
N LEU A 179 4.12 14.96 -15.10
CA LEU A 179 5.23 14.88 -16.06
C LEU A 179 4.76 15.14 -17.50
N LYS A 180 3.59 14.63 -17.90
CA LYS A 180 2.98 14.89 -19.21
C LYS A 180 2.40 16.30 -19.37
N GLN A 181 1.95 16.91 -18.28
CA GLN A 181 1.48 18.30 -18.23
C GLN A 181 2.65 19.29 -18.24
N GLN A 182 3.90 18.83 -18.30
CA GLN A 182 4.99 19.69 -18.76
C GLN A 182 4.61 20.25 -20.13
N PRO A 183 4.76 21.56 -20.33
CA PRO A 183 4.29 22.14 -21.56
C PRO A 183 5.14 21.74 -22.77
N ASP A 184 4.48 21.14 -23.74
CA ASP A 184 4.54 21.58 -25.14
C ASP A 184 4.10 23.08 -25.29
N GLN A 185 4.46 24.00 -24.37
CA GLN A 185 4.26 25.45 -24.54
C GLN A 185 5.27 26.06 -25.51
N MET A 186 5.89 25.26 -26.38
CA MET A 186 6.34 25.69 -27.70
C MET A 186 6.23 24.55 -28.73
N LEU A 187 5.09 23.85 -28.83
CA LEU A 187 4.65 23.43 -30.16
C LEU A 187 3.93 24.61 -30.79
N ALA A 188 4.75 25.53 -31.28
CA ALA A 188 4.39 26.43 -32.35
C ALA A 188 3.80 25.61 -33.51
N SER A 189 2.96 26.29 -34.28
CA SER A 189 2.66 25.97 -35.66
C SER A 189 3.80 25.24 -36.36
N GLY A 190 3.44 24.35 -37.28
CA GLY A 190 4.36 23.47 -38.00
C GLY A 190 5.67 24.09 -38.49
N TYR A 191 6.61 23.18 -38.72
CA TYR A 191 7.93 23.35 -39.35
C TYR A 191 9.05 23.96 -38.49
N GLN A 192 10.09 23.14 -38.31
CA GLN A 192 11.52 23.45 -38.13
C GLN A 192 12.00 24.05 -36.80
N GLY A 193 12.83 23.27 -36.08
CA GLY A 193 13.79 23.77 -35.09
C GLY A 193 14.06 22.78 -33.93
N PRO A 194 15.28 22.73 -33.37
CA PRO A 194 15.57 21.92 -32.18
C PRO A 194 14.80 22.48 -30.97
N VAL A 195 14.11 21.59 -30.27
CA VAL A 195 13.29 21.91 -29.09
C VAL A 195 14.22 22.32 -27.94
N MET A 196 14.23 23.61 -27.60
CA MET A 196 14.87 24.13 -26.40
C MET A 196 14.03 23.72 -25.19
N LEU A 197 14.60 22.91 -24.29
CA LEU A 197 13.95 22.56 -23.04
C LEU A 197 14.03 23.76 -22.09
N PRO A 198 12.99 24.04 -21.29
CA PRO A 198 13.07 25.03 -20.23
C PRO A 198 14.26 24.74 -19.32
N GLU A 199 15.00 25.78 -18.89
CA GLU A 199 16.21 25.67 -18.06
C GLU A 199 16.00 24.82 -16.80
N ASN A 200 14.77 24.81 -16.27
CA ASN A 200 14.39 24.08 -15.06
C ASN A 200 13.72 22.71 -15.31
N ALA A 201 13.55 22.29 -16.58
CA ALA A 201 12.86 21.04 -16.91
C ALA A 201 13.62 19.80 -16.43
N ARG A 202 14.96 19.88 -16.40
CA ARG A 202 15.86 18.85 -15.89
C ARG A 202 15.62 18.57 -14.40
N GLU A 203 15.68 19.63 -13.60
CA GLU A 203 15.55 19.55 -12.15
C GLU A 203 14.11 19.20 -11.76
N TYR A 204 13.13 19.81 -12.42
CA TYR A 204 11.72 19.53 -12.16
C TYR A 204 11.33 18.07 -12.42
N SER A 205 11.72 17.51 -13.57
CA SER A 205 11.35 16.12 -13.92
C SER A 205 11.95 15.11 -12.96
N TRP A 206 13.21 15.32 -12.56
CA TRP A 206 13.90 14.48 -11.60
C TRP A 206 13.28 14.58 -10.21
N ASN A 207 13.05 15.80 -9.73
CA ASN A 207 12.42 16.04 -8.43
C ASN A 207 11.01 15.44 -8.35
N LEU A 208 10.24 15.46 -9.45
CA LEU A 208 8.94 14.80 -9.49
C LEU A 208 9.05 13.27 -9.33
N TRP A 209 10.08 12.64 -9.90
CA TRP A 209 10.31 11.20 -9.69
C TRP A 209 10.71 10.88 -8.26
N LEU A 210 11.60 11.70 -7.67
CA LEU A 210 11.98 11.56 -6.26
C LEU A 210 10.76 11.69 -5.34
N LEU A 211 9.95 12.73 -5.54
CA LEU A 211 8.71 12.94 -4.79
C LEU A 211 7.70 11.79 -5.00
N CYS A 212 7.60 11.26 -6.22
CA CYS A 212 6.76 10.11 -6.51
C CYS A 212 7.17 8.90 -5.66
N PHE A 213 8.46 8.53 -5.67
CA PHE A 213 8.94 7.39 -4.90
C PHE A 213 8.87 7.61 -3.40
N GLU A 214 9.16 8.81 -2.92
CA GLU A 214 8.98 9.16 -1.51
C GLU A 214 7.52 9.02 -1.06
N GLU A 215 6.56 9.55 -1.82
CA GLU A 215 5.13 9.45 -1.48
C GLU A 215 4.63 8.00 -1.54
N ILE A 216 5.07 7.21 -2.52
CA ILE A 216 4.73 5.79 -2.60
C ILE A 216 5.34 5.04 -1.41
N GLU A 217 6.59 5.31 -1.08
CA GLU A 217 7.26 4.67 0.05
C GLU A 217 6.55 4.97 1.38
N GLN A 218 6.11 6.20 1.59
CA GLN A 218 5.38 6.59 2.81
C GLN A 218 3.98 5.97 2.89
N THR A 219 3.40 5.59 1.76
CA THR A 219 2.06 5.01 1.66
C THR A 219 2.06 3.48 1.79
N GLY A 220 3.13 2.81 1.38
CA GLY A 220 3.20 1.35 1.35
C GLY A 220 3.38 0.70 2.72
N TYR A 221 2.68 -0.43 2.93
CA TYR A 221 2.68 -1.24 4.14
C TYR A 221 3.52 -2.51 3.99
N ARG A 222 4.07 -3.03 5.09
CA ARG A 222 4.94 -4.22 5.08
C ARG A 222 4.24 -5.51 5.44
N THR A 223 3.12 -5.40 6.16
CA THR A 223 2.44 -6.55 6.75
C THR A 223 0.96 -6.52 6.43
N ILE A 224 0.41 -7.67 6.09
CA ILE A 224 -1.00 -7.91 5.86
C ILE A 224 -1.56 -8.79 6.99
N ILE A 225 -2.76 -8.47 7.45
CA ILE A 225 -3.53 -9.19 8.47
C ILE A 225 -4.83 -9.63 7.83
N GLU A 226 -5.05 -10.93 7.72
CA GLU A 226 -6.23 -11.54 7.14
C GLU A 226 -7.05 -12.26 8.21
N TYR A 227 -8.36 -12.16 8.10
CA TYR A 227 -9.30 -12.77 9.03
C TYR A 227 -10.21 -13.75 8.28
N SER A 228 -10.48 -14.93 8.87
CA SER A 228 -11.31 -15.97 8.25
C SER A 228 -12.78 -15.56 8.00
N GLY A 229 -13.33 -14.65 8.82
CA GLY A 229 -14.79 -14.52 9.08
C GLY A 229 -15.28 -15.60 10.06
N ILE A 230 -16.34 -15.45 10.87
CA ILE A 230 -17.53 -14.54 10.91
C ILE A 230 -17.84 -14.14 12.39
N PRO A 231 -18.50 -13.00 12.70
CA PRO A 231 -19.55 -12.96 13.73
C PRO A 231 -20.92 -13.10 13.08
N GLU A 232 -21.68 -14.13 13.48
CA GLU A 232 -23.09 -14.23 13.13
C GLU A 232 -23.91 -13.14 13.83
N THR A 233 -24.74 -12.51 13.00
CA THR A 233 -26.00 -11.81 13.33
C THR A 233 -25.88 -10.44 14.02
N ASP A 234 -26.17 -9.40 13.24
CA ASP A 234 -27.14 -8.40 13.70
C ASP A 234 -28.36 -9.16 14.25
N ARG A 235 -28.51 -9.19 15.57
CA ARG A 235 -29.77 -9.43 16.27
C ARG A 235 -30.46 -8.10 16.48
#